data_AF-A0A3C0HZH8-F1
#
_entry.id   AF-A0A3C0HZH8-F1
#
_cell.length_a   1.000
_cell.length_b   1.000
_cell.length_c   1.000
_cell.angle_alpha   90.00
_cell.angle_beta   90.00
_cell.angle_gamma   90.00
#
_symmetry.space_group_name_H-M   'P 1'
#
loop_
_entity.id
_entity.type
_entity.pdbx_description
1 polymer ?
#
loop_
_entity_poly.entity_id
_entity_poly.type
_entity_poly.pdbx_seq_one_letter_code
_entity_poly.pdbx_strand_id
1 'polypeptide(L)' 'MYKEKIISLDTLAEIAENHRKQGKKIILCHGCFDLLHIGHIRYLNKARSLGDELFVTLTA' A
#
# COMPACT_ATOMS: atom_id res chain seq x y z
N MET A 1 -16.56 1.50 4.68
CA MET A 1 -15.57 0.55 5.23
C MET A 1 -14.58 -0.09 4.22
N TYR A 2 -14.88 -0.28 2.92
CA TYR A 2 -13.82 -0.58 1.91
C TYR A 2 -13.44 0.61 1.00
N LYS A 3 -14.40 1.49 0.69
CA LYS A 3 -14.17 2.68 -0.15
C LYS A 3 -13.11 3.64 0.41
N GLU A 4 -12.95 3.70 1.72
CA GLU A 4 -11.96 4.57 2.38
C GLU A 4 -10.50 4.20 2.08
N LYS A 5 -10.24 2.98 1.57
CA LYS A 5 -8.89 2.52 1.24
C LYS A 5 -8.51 2.73 -0.23
N ILE A 6 -9.47 3.02 -1.10
CA ILE A 6 -9.23 3.29 -2.52
C ILE A 6 -9.19 4.80 -2.68
N ILE A 7 -8.00 5.34 -2.93
CA ILE A 7 -7.74 6.77 -3.04
C ILE A 7 -6.95 7.05 -4.31
N SER A 8 -6.94 8.31 -4.75
CA SER A 8 -6.10 8.74 -5.88
C SER A 8 -4.62 8.71 -5.49
N LEU A 9 -3.76 8.69 -6.52
CA LEU A 9 -2.31 8.78 -6.31
C LEU A 9 -1.89 10.10 -5.67
N ASP A 10 -2.60 11.20 -5.97
CA ASP A 10 -2.33 12.51 -5.36
C ASP A 10 -2.62 12.48 -3.85
N THR A 11 -3.77 11.94 -3.45
CA THR A 11 -4.10 11.78 -2.02
C THR A 11 -3.12 10.81 -1.34
N LEU A 12 -2.70 9.74 -2.02
CA LEU A 12 -1.70 8.82 -1.49
C LEU A 12 -0.35 9.53 -1.27
N ALA A 13 0.05 10.43 -2.18
CA ALA A 13 1.28 11.20 -2.07
C ALA A 13 1.25 12.19 -0.89
N GLU A 14 0.11 12.84 -0.65
CA GLU A 14 -0.11 13.69 0.53
C GLU A 14 0.02 12.90 1.84
N ILE A 15 -0.61 11.71 1.91
CA ILE A 15 -0.48 10.82 3.08
C ILE A 15 0.97 10.37 3.25
N ALA A 16 1.66 10.04 2.14
CA ALA A 16 3.06 9.63 2.18
C ALA A 16 3.94 10.72 2.80
N GLU A 17 3.69 11.98 2.46
CA GLU A 17 4.45 13.11 2.98
C GLU A 17 4.22 13.31 4.48
N ASN A 18 2.97 13.20 4.93
CA ASN A 18 2.63 13.27 6.35
C ASN A 18 3.28 12.11 7.14
N HIS A 19 3.29 10.90 6.59
CA HIS A 19 3.94 9.75 7.21
C HIS A 19 5.46 9.88 7.24
N ARG A 20 6.09 10.40 6.18
CA ARG A 20 7.53 10.72 6.18
C ARG A 20 7.90 11.74 7.24
N LYS A 21 7.10 12.80 7.41
CA LYS A 21 7.28 13.79 8.49
C LYS A 21 7.19 13.19 9.90
N GLN A 22 6.41 12.12 10.06
CA GLN A 22 6.32 11.35 11.30
C GLN A 22 7.46 10.33 11.49
N GLY A 23 8.40 10.24 10.54
CA GLY A 23 9.50 9.28 10.58
C GLY A 23 9.08 7.83 10.27
N LYS A 24 7.86 7.62 9.75
CA LYS A 24 7.36 6.27 9.43
C LYS A 24 8.06 5.72 8.18
N LYS A 25 8.38 4.42 8.22
CA LYS A 25 8.90 3.67 7.07
C LYS A 25 7.73 3.17 6.21
N ILE A 26 7.62 3.72 5.02
CA ILE A 26 6.57 3.38 4.05
C ILE A 26 7.08 2.31 3.10
N ILE A 27 6.28 1.26 2.90
CA ILE A 27 6.51 0.19 1.94
C ILE A 27 5.49 0.36 0.81
N LEU A 28 5.97 0.35 -0.44
CA LEU A 28 5.12 0.39 -1.62
C LEU A 28 5.12 -0.98 -2.29
N CYS A 29 3.94 -1.49 -2.58
CA CYS A 29 3.73 -2.64 -3.44
C CYS A 29 2.86 -2.21 -4.62
N HIS A 30 3.37 -2.43 -5.83
CA HIS A 30 2.67 -2.12 -7.06
C HIS A 30 2.38 -3.42 -7.82
N GLY A 31 1.19 -3.56 -8.40
CA GLY A 31 0.86 -4.73 -9.21
C GLY A 31 -0.59 -4.73 -9.70
N CYS A 32 -0.90 -5.63 -10.63
CA CYS A 32 -2.28 -5.81 -11.12
C CYS A 32 -3.14 -6.60 -10.11
N PHE A 33 -2.53 -7.60 -9.44
CA PHE A 33 -3.20 -8.51 -8.48
C PHE A 33 -4.44 -9.23 -9.03
N ASP A 34 -4.47 -9.47 -10.34
CA ASP A 34 -5.53 -10.25 -10.98
C ASP A 34 -5.58 -11.68 -10.42
N LEU A 35 -6.80 -12.22 -10.32
CA LEU A 35 -7.11 -13.50 -9.67
C LEU A 35 -6.41 -13.66 -8.31
N LEU A 36 -6.70 -12.73 -7.40
CA LEU A 36 -6.06 -12.63 -6.10
C LEU A 36 -6.08 -13.98 -5.35
N HIS A 37 -4.89 -14.52 -5.11
CA HIS A 37 -4.69 -15.82 -4.49
C HIS A 37 -3.77 -15.72 -3.27
N ILE A 38 -3.60 -16.85 -2.56
CA ILE A 38 -2.82 -16.91 -1.31
C ILE A 38 -1.37 -16.41 -1.46
N GLY A 39 -0.81 -16.49 -2.67
CA GLY A 39 0.52 -15.97 -2.97
C GLY A 39 0.60 -14.45 -2.77
N HIS A 40 -0.36 -13.70 -3.31
CA HIS A 40 -0.45 -12.26 -3.12
C HIS A 40 -0.68 -11.88 -1.65
N ILE A 41 -1.52 -12.63 -0.93
CA ILE A 41 -1.75 -12.37 0.50
C ILE A 41 -0.47 -12.57 1.31
N ARG A 42 0.27 -13.66 1.09
CA ARG A 42 1.56 -13.91 1.76
C ARG A 42 2.58 -12.84 1.41
N TYR A 43 2.63 -12.43 0.14
CA TYR A 43 3.50 -11.37 -0.34
C TYR A 43 3.20 -10.03 0.34
N LEU A 44 1.95 -9.58 0.33
CA LEU A 44 1.54 -8.31 0.94
C LEU A 44 1.71 -8.33 2.48
N ASN A 45 1.43 -9.45 3.14
CA ASN A 45 1.69 -9.59 4.57
C ASN A 45 3.19 -9.50 4.89
N LYS A 46 4.04 -10.12 4.05
CA LYS A 46 5.48 -9.99 4.21
C LYS A 46 5.92 -8.54 3.97
N ALA A 47 5.43 -7.89 2.93
CA ALA A 47 5.75 -6.48 2.65
C ALA A 47 5.34 -5.55 3.81
N ARG A 48 4.13 -5.72 4.36
CA ARG A 48 3.66 -4.98 5.53
C ARG A 48 4.59 -5.14 6.73
N SER A 49 5.20 -6.31 6.93
CA SER A 49 6.13 -6.53 8.06
C SER A 49 7.47 -5.79 7.94
N LEU A 50 7.78 -5.17 6.79
CA LEU A 50 9.05 -4.50 6.54
C LEU A 50 9.06 -3.02 6.89
N GLY A 51 7.92 -2.46 7.28
CA GLY A 51 7.78 -1.05 7.65
C GLY A 51 6.50 -0.80 8.45
N ASP A 52 6.18 0.47 8.64
CA ASP A 52 5.06 0.92 9.47
C ASP A 52 3.77 1.00 8.64
N GLU A 53 3.90 1.33 7.35
CA GLU A 53 2.78 1.59 6.44
C GLU A 53 2.99 0.83 5.13
N LEU A 54 1.95 0.14 4.65
CA LEU A 54 1.96 -0.55 3.36
C LEU A 54 0.99 0.14 2.40
N PHE A 55 1.53 0.71 1.33
CA PHE A 55 0.78 1.27 0.23
C PHE A 55 0.70 0.25 -0.89
N VAL A 56 -0.50 -0.01 -1.38
CA VAL A 56 -0.74 -0.90 -2.52
C VAL A 56 -1.31 -0.09 -3.66
N THR A 57 -0.65 -0.12 -4.81
CA THR A 57 -1.10 0.57 -6.02
C THR A 57 -1.40 -0.46 -7.11
N LEU A 58 -2.42 -0.16 -7.92
CA LEU A 58 -2.95 -1.05 -8.94
C LEU A 58 -2.70 -0.47 -10.33
N THR A 59 -2.38 -1.34 -11.30
CA THR A 59 -2.39 -0.98 -12.72
C THR A 59 -3.52 -1.74 -13.40
N ALA A 60 -4.29 -1.01 -14.21
CA ALA A 60 -5.35 -1.54 -15.06
C ALA A 60 -4.79 -2.08 -16.38
#